data_AF-A0A736RDI1-F1
#
_entry.id   AF-A0A736RDI1-F1
#
_cell.length_a   1.000
_cell.length_b   1.000
_cell.length_c   1.000
_cell.angle_alpha   90.00
_cell.angle_beta   90.00
_cell.angle_gamma   90.00
#
_symmetry.space_group_name_H-M   'P 1'
#
loop_
_entity.id
_entity.type
_entity.pdbx_description
1 polymer ?
#
loop_
_entity_poly.entity_id
_entity_poly.type
_entity_poly.pdbx_seq_one_letter_code
_entity_poly.pdbx_strand_id
1 'polypeptide(L)' 'MSISGGDILLKGEVKARLRYRSDSAFYEFLKDEKNGFPMPFKVGGRNCWYEDEVDGWISKQSERRGICS' A
#
# COMPACT_ATOMS: atom_id res chain seq x y z
N MET A 1 -6.95 -9.89 -18.76
CA MET A 1 -7.16 -9.40 -17.39
C MET A 1 -7.65 -7.98 -17.51
N SER A 2 -8.90 -7.73 -17.12
CA SER A 2 -9.46 -6.38 -17.16
C SER A 2 -8.87 -5.59 -16.00
N ILE A 3 -8.03 -4.60 -16.29
CA ILE A 3 -7.65 -3.58 -15.30
C ILE A 3 -8.85 -2.63 -15.22
N SER A 4 -9.86 -3.01 -14.43
CA SER A 4 -10.90 -2.09 -13.99
C SER A 4 -10.21 -1.05 -13.12
N GLY A 5 -10.10 0.18 -13.63
CA GLY A 5 -9.26 1.25 -13.09
C GLY A 5 -9.50 1.53 -11.61
N GLY A 6 -8.61 1.03 -10.77
CA GLY A 6 -8.47 1.50 -9.39
C GLY A 6 -7.86 2.88 -9.38
N ASP A 7 -8.24 3.70 -8.41
CA ASP A 7 -7.70 5.05 -8.29
C ASP A 7 -6.20 5.02 -7.99
N ILE A 8 -5.50 6.11 -8.32
CA ILE A 8 -4.08 6.29 -7.97
C ILE A 8 -3.99 6.92 -6.58
N LEU A 9 -3.39 6.20 -5.63
CA LEU A 9 -3.18 6.69 -4.28
C LEU A 9 -1.87 7.45 -4.15
N LEU A 10 -1.92 8.61 -3.50
CA LEU A 10 -0.74 9.32 -3.04
C LEU A 10 -0.23 8.75 -1.72
N LYS A 11 1.04 9.01 -1.40
CA LYS A 11 1.69 8.61 -0.13
C LYS A 11 0.83 8.86 1.11
N GLY A 12 0.17 10.02 1.19
CA GLY A 12 -0.66 10.39 2.34
C GLY A 12 -1.83 9.42 2.55
N GLU A 13 -2.46 8.99 1.46
CA GLU A 13 -3.62 8.10 1.48
C GLU A 13 -3.20 6.65 1.81
N VAL A 14 -2.08 6.20 1.26
CA VAL A 14 -1.49 4.89 1.60
C VAL A 14 -1.12 4.84 3.08
N LYS A 15 -0.46 5.89 3.60
CA LYS A 15 -0.13 6.00 5.02
C LYS A 15 -1.38 5.97 5.90
N ALA A 16 -2.45 6.66 5.50
CA ALA A 16 -3.71 6.67 6.25
C ALA A 16 -4.33 5.27 6.33
N ARG A 17 -4.41 4.54 5.20
CA ARG A 17 -4.89 3.15 5.14
C ARG A 17 -4.08 2.22 6.05
N LEU A 18 -2.75 2.34 6.01
CA LEU A 18 -1.83 1.55 6.84
C LEU A 18 -1.66 2.08 8.28
N ARG A 19 -2.33 3.18 8.63
CA ARG A 19 -2.28 3.86 9.94
C ARG A 19 -0.89 4.35 10.37
N TYR A 20 -0.02 4.69 9.42
CA TYR A 20 1.26 5.33 9.70
C TYR A 20 1.11 6.85 9.83
N ARG A 21 1.57 7.40 10.98
CA ARG A 21 1.63 8.86 11.19
C ARG A 21 2.94 9.46 10.69
N SER A 22 4.07 8.82 10.98
CA SER A 22 5.41 9.30 10.60
C SER A 22 5.81 8.84 9.20
N ASP A 23 6.47 9.73 8.45
CA ASP A 23 7.09 9.39 7.16
C ASP A 23 8.28 8.45 7.34
N SER A 24 9.14 8.68 8.32
CA SER A 24 10.31 7.82 8.56
C SER A 24 9.89 6.38 8.86
N ALA A 25 8.88 6.19 9.71
CA ALA A 25 8.36 4.85 10.01
C ALA A 25 7.75 4.17 8.78
N PHE A 26 7.07 4.93 7.92
CA PHE A 26 6.54 4.41 6.67
C PHE A 26 7.65 4.02 5.69
N TYR A 27 8.74 4.79 5.59
CA TYR A 27 9.87 4.42 4.74
C TYR A 27 10.66 3.23 5.25
N GLU A 28 10.82 3.08 6.57
CA GLU A 28 11.42 1.86 7.14
C GLU A 28 10.56 0.63 6.84
N PHE A 29 9.23 0.77 6.90
CA PHE A 29 8.32 -0.27 6.41
C PHE A 29 8.55 -0.56 4.93
N LEU A 30 8.59 0.46 4.05
CA LEU A 30 8.81 0.24 2.61
C LEU A 30 10.16 -0.43 2.27
N LYS A 31 11.19 -0.26 3.10
CA LYS A 31 12.49 -0.92 2.90
C LYS A 31 12.49 -2.40 3.27
N ASP A 32 11.52 -2.86 4.06
CA ASP A 32 11.43 -4.26 4.45
C ASP A 32 10.84 -5.11 3.34
N GLU A 33 11.69 -5.65 2.47
CA GLU A 33 11.27 -6.51 1.35
C GLU A 33 10.47 -7.75 1.79
N LYS A 34 10.58 -8.17 3.07
CA LYS A 34 9.85 -9.34 3.59
C LYS A 34 8.36 -9.06 3.80
N ASN A 35 7.95 -7.80 3.84
CA ASN A 35 6.54 -7.46 4.01
C ASN A 35 5.73 -7.63 2.71
N GLY A 36 6.39 -7.64 1.55
CA GLY A 36 5.76 -7.82 0.23
C GLY A 36 4.77 -6.72 -0.16
N PHE A 37 4.90 -5.52 0.42
CA PHE A 37 4.05 -4.37 0.08
C PHE A 37 4.40 -3.84 -1.32
N PRO A 38 3.41 -3.40 -2.14
CA PRO A 38 3.67 -2.91 -3.48
C PRO A 38 4.64 -1.71 -3.50
N MET A 39 5.58 -1.75 -4.44
CA MET A 39 6.54 -0.67 -4.65
C MET A 39 5.84 0.54 -5.32
N PRO A 40 6.17 1.77 -4.91
CA PRO A 40 5.60 2.95 -5.55
C PRO A 40 6.10 3.12 -6.99
N PHE A 41 5.23 3.66 -7.84
CA PHE A 41 5.63 4.28 -9.09
C PHE A 41 5.65 5.81 -8.97
N LYS A 42 6.19 6.49 -9.99
CA LYS A 42 6.35 7.95 -10.00
C LYS A 42 5.32 8.63 -10.91
N VAL A 43 4.62 9.62 -10.37
CA VAL A 43 3.80 10.57 -11.14
C VAL A 43 4.20 11.99 -10.74
N GLY A 44 4.76 12.77 -11.68
CA GLY A 44 5.23 14.13 -11.38
C GLY A 44 6.21 14.20 -10.20
N GLY A 45 7.08 13.19 -10.05
CA GLY A 45 8.05 13.08 -8.95
C GLY A 45 7.49 12.54 -7.62
N ARG A 46 6.17 12.44 -7.49
CA ARG A 46 5.49 11.90 -6.29
C ARG A 46 5.45 10.37 -6.34
N ASN A 47 5.56 9.74 -5.17
CA ASN A 47 5.31 8.31 -5.03
C ASN A 47 3.80 8.08 -5.03
N CYS A 48 3.39 7.15 -5.89
CA CYS A 48 2.01 6.75 -6.09
C CYS A 48 1.89 5.23 -6.09
N TRP A 49 0.70 4.73 -5.79
CA TRP A 49 0.35 3.31 -5.78
C TRP A 49 -0.99 3.11 -6.46
N TYR A 50 -1.20 1.93 -7.03
CA TYR A 50 -2.53 1.54 -7.46
C TYR A 50 -3.32 1.10 -6.23
N GLU A 51 -4.56 1.58 -6.11
CA GLU A 51 -5.41 1.29 -4.97
C GLU A 51 -5.65 -0.21 -4.77
N ASP A 52 -5.91 -0.94 -5.86
CA ASP A 52 -6.18 -2.37 -5.84
C ASP A 52 -5.01 -3.21 -5.31
N GLU A 53 -3.77 -2.83 -5.63
CA GLU A 53 -2.58 -3.48 -5.10
C GLU A 53 -2.43 -3.25 -3.59
N VAL A 54 -2.71 -2.02 -3.12
CA VAL A 54 -2.64 -1.68 -1.69
C VAL A 54 -3.72 -2.41 -0.91
N ASP A 55 -4.97 -2.35 -1.36
CA ASP A 55 -6.10 -2.97 -0.68
C ASP A 55 -6.03 -4.50 -0.75
N GLY A 56 -5.54 -5.05 -1.86
CA GLY A 56 -5.26 -6.48 -2.02
C GLY A 56 -4.19 -6.96 -1.04
N TRP A 57 -3.15 -6.18 -0.80
CA TRP A 57 -2.15 -6.50 0.22
C TRP A 57 -2.74 -6.45 1.64
N ILE A 58 -3.50 -5.40 1.98
CA ILE A 58 -4.14 -5.26 3.30
C ILE A 58 -5.09 -6.43 3.59
N SER A 59 -5.88 -6.83 2.60
CA SER A 59 -6.79 -7.98 2.69
C SER A 59 -6.03 -9.26 3.02
N LYS A 60 -4.95 -9.57 2.28
CA LYS A 60 -4.08 -10.73 2.54
C LYS A 60 -3.46 -10.72 3.94
N GLN A 61 -3.07 -9.55 4.46
CA GLN A 61 -2.59 -9.43 5.84
C GLN A 61 -3.66 -9.74 6.87
N SER A 62 -4.90 -9.35 6.59
CA SER A 62 -6.05 -9.57 7.47
C SER A 62 -6.44 -11.05 7.50
N GLU A 63 -6.47 -11.70 6.33
CA GLU A 63 -6.67 -13.16 6.20
C GLU A 63 -5.58 -13.94 6.93
N ARG A 64 -4.30 -13.58 6.76
CA ARG A 64 -3.18 -14.24 7.44
C ARG A 64 -3.27 -14.15 8.97
N ARG A 65 -3.89 -13.09 9.49
CA ARG A 65 -4.10 -12.88 10.93
C ARG A 65 -5.39 -13.52 11.45
N GLY A 66 -6.18 -14.16 10.59
CA GLY A 66 -7.47 -14.75 10.95
C GLY A 66 -8.52 -13.71 11.33
N ILE A 67 -8.38 -12.46 10.86
CA ILE A 67 -9.29 -11.35 11.20
C ILE A 67 -10.48 -11.31 10.23
N CYS A 68 -10.40 -12.01 9.10
CA CYS A 68 -11.51 -12.16 8.16
C CYS A 68 -12.03 -13.61 8.19
N SER A 69 -13.30 -13.75 8.55
CA SER A 69 -14.20 -14.89 8.32
C SER A 69 -15.44 -14.40 7.60
#